data_AF-A0A813L5N1-F1
#
_entry.id   AF-A0A813L5N1-F1
#
_cell.length_a   1.000
_cell.length_b   1.000
_cell.length_c   1.000
_cell.angle_alpha   90.00
_cell.angle_beta   90.00
_cell.angle_gamma   90.00
#
_symmetry.space_group_name_H-M   'P 1'
#
loop_
_entity.id
_entity.type
_entity.pdbx_description
1 polymer ?
#
loop_
_entity_poly.entity_id
_entity_poly.type
_entity_poly.pdbx_seq_one_letter_code
_entity_poly.pdbx_strand_id
1 'polypeptide(L)'
;ASAPSSGVSGKQFCCACIIFLGTVLVVQVCVLVTLVRRLSEVNGLVSPADAGATASEALRASSAASASPFLRPLGQSSDGAAPVALDAEAPLPAGDSQRLAVAAAVGVGTEAILVFLVSFLRASPSSRVVMLVDQIPSTADLEAEGVDITHVAFERIPWPLPPPWNSLPSSDARPWLFKNYLERQRLQGVQLLQLSDVEDVAFQADPFVWVAGQQPGVHLFADEPSLTVGGDGKTAKLVELCYSSQVLQQLSGKPLLPPGFVIGTFSEVR
;
A
#
# COMPACT_ATOMS: atom_id res chain seq x y z
N ALA A 1 40.82 -46.40 4.27
CA ALA A 1 40.91 -45.37 5.32
C ALA A 1 39.50 -44.90 5.63
N SER A 2 38.97 -45.27 6.79
CA SER A 2 37.66 -44.83 7.27
C SER A 2 37.79 -43.41 7.82
N ALA A 3 36.97 -42.49 7.30
CA ALA A 3 36.93 -41.11 7.77
C ALA A 3 36.34 -41.06 9.20
N PRO A 4 36.94 -40.30 10.14
CA PRO A 4 36.38 -40.13 11.46
C PRO A 4 35.10 -39.28 11.38
N SER A 5 33.97 -39.86 11.82
CA SER A 5 32.71 -39.14 11.96
C SER A 5 32.79 -38.21 13.18
N SER A 6 33.07 -36.93 12.96
CA SER A 6 32.99 -35.88 13.97
C SER A 6 31.52 -35.53 14.24
N GLY A 7 30.85 -36.33 15.07
CA GLY A 7 29.51 -36.02 15.56
C GLY A 7 29.56 -34.85 16.54
N VAL A 8 28.77 -33.81 16.28
CA VAL A 8 28.53 -32.72 17.23
C VAL A 8 27.81 -33.29 18.44
N SER A 9 28.35 -33.08 19.65
CA SER A 9 27.72 -33.55 20.87
C SER A 9 26.41 -32.80 21.10
N GLY A 10 25.37 -33.48 21.60
CA GLY A 10 24.09 -32.83 21.93
C GLY A 10 24.24 -31.61 22.87
N LYS A 11 25.30 -31.58 23.71
CA LYS A 11 25.62 -30.41 24.55
C LYS A 11 26.07 -29.19 23.73
N GLN A 12 26.83 -29.40 22.66
CA GLN A 12 27.27 -28.33 21.76
C GLN A 12 26.08 -27.77 20.97
N PHE A 13 25.15 -28.64 20.56
CA PHE A 13 23.91 -28.22 19.92
C PHE A 13 23.03 -27.37 20.85
N CYS A 14 22.76 -27.83 22.09
CA CYS A 14 21.97 -27.05 23.04
C CYS A 14 22.62 -25.71 23.39
N CYS A 15 23.94 -25.65 23.54
CA CYS A 15 24.65 -24.40 23.80
C CYS A 15 24.52 -23.42 22.62
N ALA A 16 24.65 -23.90 21.38
CA ALA A 16 24.44 -23.09 20.18
C ALA A 16 23.00 -22.55 20.08
N CYS A 17 21.99 -23.36 20.40
CA CYS A 17 20.59 -22.92 20.43
C CYS A 17 20.33 -21.82 21.46
N ILE A 18 20.90 -21.93 22.67
CA ILE A 18 20.74 -20.91 23.71
C ILE A 18 21.40 -19.60 23.29
N ILE A 19 22.60 -19.65 22.72
CA ILE A 19 23.30 -18.46 22.21
C ILE A 19 22.47 -17.82 21.09
N PHE A 20 21.97 -18.61 20.15
CA PHE A 20 21.13 -18.12 19.05
C PHE A 20 19.86 -17.42 19.58
N LEU A 21 19.11 -18.07 20.47
CA LEU A 21 17.91 -17.48 21.07
C LEU A 21 18.22 -16.20 21.86
N GLY A 22 19.34 -16.18 22.59
CA GLY A 22 19.82 -14.98 23.28
C GLY A 22 20.11 -13.82 22.32
N THR A 23 20.77 -14.09 21.19
CA THR A 23 21.04 -13.05 20.18
C THR A 23 19.76 -12.52 19.52
N VAL A 24 18.80 -13.38 19.23
CA VAL A 24 17.49 -12.98 18.67
C VAL A 24 16.74 -12.07 19.65
N LEU A 25 16.71 -12.42 20.94
CA LEU A 25 16.09 -11.58 21.97
C LEU A 25 16.76 -10.21 22.10
N VAL A 26 18.09 -10.14 22.06
CA VAL A 26 18.82 -8.86 22.10
C VAL A 26 18.47 -7.99 20.89
N VAL A 27 18.44 -8.58 19.68
CA VAL A 27 18.05 -7.85 18.47
C VAL A 27 16.61 -7.33 18.56
N GLN A 28 15.67 -8.15 19.05
CA GLN A 28 14.28 -7.73 19.26
C GLN A 28 14.15 -6.57 20.24
N VAL A 29 14.90 -6.60 21.36
CA VAL A 29 14.92 -5.50 22.33
C VAL A 29 15.51 -4.23 21.72
N CYS A 30 16.60 -4.34 20.95
CA CYS A 30 17.18 -3.17 20.27
C CYS A 30 16.23 -2.54 19.25
N VAL A 31 15.50 -3.35 18.48
CA VAL A 31 14.47 -2.87 17.54
C VAL A 31 13.34 -2.20 18.31
N LEU A 32 12.84 -2.82 19.38
CA LEU A 32 11.76 -2.25 20.21
C LEU A 32 12.16 -0.91 20.84
N VAL A 33 13.36 -0.81 21.42
CA VAL A 33 13.87 0.45 21.99
C VAL A 33 14.00 1.53 20.92
N THR A 34 14.45 1.17 19.73
CA THR A 34 14.55 2.11 18.61
C THR A 34 13.17 2.60 18.16
N LEU A 35 12.20 1.70 18.06
CA LEU A 35 10.80 2.04 17.73
C LEU A 35 10.16 2.92 18.80
N VAL A 36 10.33 2.60 20.09
CA VAL A 36 9.81 3.42 21.20
C VAL A 36 10.44 4.81 21.19
N ARG A 37 11.76 4.90 20.93
CA ARG A 37 12.44 6.19 20.80
C ARG A 37 11.88 6.99 19.62
N ARG A 38 11.70 6.38 18.45
CA ARG A 38 11.09 7.03 17.28
C ARG A 38 9.65 7.46 17.54
N LEU A 39 8.86 6.61 18.19
CA LEU A 39 7.51 6.96 18.62
C LEU A 39 7.52 8.12 19.63
N SER A 40 8.49 8.18 20.53
CA SER A 40 8.63 9.32 21.46
C SER A 40 9.06 10.62 20.78
N GLU A 41 9.86 10.53 19.71
CA GLU A 41 10.26 11.68 18.89
C GLU A 41 9.05 12.19 18.07
N VAL A 42 8.27 11.29 17.48
CA VAL A 42 7.04 11.62 16.73
C VAL A 42 5.96 12.19 17.66
N ASN A 43 5.82 11.64 18.87
CA ASN A 43 4.88 12.14 19.87
C ASN A 43 5.44 13.32 20.69
N GLY A 44 6.64 13.80 20.35
CA GLY A 44 7.44 14.80 21.07
C GLY A 44 6.95 16.25 20.98
N LEU A 45 5.64 16.47 20.91
CA LEU A 45 5.02 17.77 21.20
C LEU A 45 4.81 18.03 22.70
N VAL A 46 5.33 17.19 23.60
CA VAL A 46 5.39 17.52 25.03
C VAL A 46 6.74 17.10 25.62
N SER A 47 7.59 18.09 25.83
CA SER A 47 8.79 17.97 26.66
C SER A 47 8.36 17.67 28.11
N PRO A 48 8.98 16.69 28.80
CA PRO A 48 8.70 16.40 30.21
C PRO A 48 9.17 17.53 31.17
N ALA A 49 9.71 18.64 30.66
CA ALA A 49 10.10 19.80 31.46
C ALA A 49 8.91 20.68 31.90
N ASP A 50 7.74 20.59 31.25
CA ASP A 50 6.57 21.44 31.56
C ASP A 50 5.40 20.70 32.24
N ALA A 51 5.54 19.41 32.54
CA ALA A 51 4.49 18.58 33.14
C ALA A 51 4.24 18.84 34.64
N GLY A 52 4.77 19.93 35.20
CA GLY A 52 4.58 20.32 36.60
C GLY A 52 3.39 21.25 36.87
N ALA A 53 2.78 21.86 35.85
CA ALA A 53 1.83 22.96 36.05
C ALA A 53 0.37 22.70 35.64
N THR A 54 0.04 21.64 34.91
CA THR A 54 -1.30 21.52 34.27
C THR A 54 -2.19 20.39 34.81
N ALA A 55 -1.72 19.56 35.74
CA ALA A 55 -2.51 18.47 36.30
C ALA A 55 -3.64 18.93 37.27
N SER A 56 -3.64 20.21 37.70
CA SER A 56 -4.65 20.71 38.66
C SER A 56 -5.85 21.41 38.01
N GLU A 57 -5.85 21.62 36.69
CA GLU A 57 -6.93 22.34 35.98
C GLU A 57 -7.86 21.40 35.19
N ALA A 58 -7.37 20.21 34.78
CA ALA A 58 -8.17 19.22 34.05
C ALA A 58 -9.20 18.46 34.91
N LEU A 59 -9.06 18.47 36.25
CA LEU A 59 -10.00 17.79 37.16
C LEU A 59 -11.24 18.63 37.53
N ARG A 60 -11.33 19.89 37.11
CA ARG A 60 -12.50 20.77 37.37
C ARG A 60 -13.50 20.87 36.22
N ALA A 61 -13.20 20.33 35.03
CA ALA A 61 -14.08 20.44 33.86
C ALA A 61 -14.97 19.21 33.59
N SER A 62 -14.78 18.09 34.32
CA SER A 62 -15.48 16.82 34.03
C SER A 62 -16.69 16.53 34.93
N SER A 63 -17.38 17.57 35.40
CA SER A 63 -18.56 17.47 36.27
C SER A 63 -19.71 18.35 35.76
N ALA A 64 -20.20 18.09 34.55
CA ALA A 64 -21.54 18.50 34.13
C ALA A 64 -22.02 17.72 32.89
N ALA A 65 -23.17 17.04 33.03
CA ALA A 65 -24.09 16.51 31.99
C ALA A 65 -23.54 15.39 31.08
N SER A 66 -24.03 14.13 31.07
CA SER A 66 -25.32 13.51 31.37
C SER A 66 -26.54 14.13 30.67
N ALA A 67 -26.73 13.80 29.40
CA ALA A 67 -28.03 13.42 28.82
C ALA A 67 -27.85 13.00 27.34
N SER A 68 -28.22 11.76 26.99
CA SER A 68 -28.64 11.42 25.63
C SER A 68 -29.96 12.16 25.32
N PRO A 69 -30.22 12.54 24.07
CA PRO A 69 -31.17 11.71 23.32
C PRO A 69 -30.90 11.57 21.81
N PHE A 70 -31.45 10.46 21.32
CA PHE A 70 -31.91 10.13 19.98
C PHE A 70 -32.33 11.30 19.06
N LEU A 71 -32.08 11.08 17.76
CA LEU A 71 -32.76 11.59 16.55
C LEU A 71 -32.83 13.11 16.37
N ARG A 72 -32.14 13.61 15.33
CA ARG A 72 -32.60 14.77 14.56
C ARG A 72 -32.26 14.67 13.04
N PRO A 73 -33.05 15.35 12.20
CA PRO A 73 -33.34 14.97 10.82
C PRO A 73 -32.39 15.61 9.77
N LEU A 74 -32.43 15.01 8.58
CA LEU A 74 -31.94 15.54 7.31
C LEU A 74 -32.49 16.96 7.06
N GLY A 75 -31.62 17.95 7.23
CA GLY A 75 -31.83 19.31 6.77
C GLY A 75 -31.24 19.48 5.38
N GLN A 76 -32.12 19.64 4.39
CA GLN A 76 -31.79 20.20 3.08
C GLN A 76 -31.31 21.65 3.26
N SER A 77 -30.12 21.96 2.78
CA SER A 77 -29.74 23.31 2.37
C SER A 77 -29.27 23.23 0.92
N SER A 78 -30.15 23.68 0.03
CA SER A 78 -29.82 24.08 -1.31
C SER A 78 -28.92 25.31 -1.24
N ASP A 79 -27.70 25.19 -1.74
CA ASP A 79 -27.01 26.32 -2.35
C ASP A 79 -26.24 25.81 -3.57
N GLY A 80 -26.62 26.36 -4.72
CA GLY A 80 -26.09 25.99 -6.01
C GLY A 80 -24.64 26.45 -6.13
N ALA A 81 -23.72 25.52 -6.01
CA ALA A 81 -22.42 25.60 -6.65
C ALA A 81 -22.51 24.78 -7.94
N ALA A 82 -22.33 25.45 -9.08
CA ALA A 82 -22.23 24.79 -10.37
C ALA A 82 -21.18 23.66 -10.31
N PRO A 83 -21.40 22.51 -10.97
CA PRO A 83 -20.41 21.46 -11.02
C PRO A 83 -19.15 22.01 -11.68
N VAL A 84 -18.09 22.18 -10.90
CA VAL A 84 -16.74 22.43 -11.40
C VAL A 84 -16.35 21.18 -12.17
N ALA A 85 -16.10 21.35 -13.48
CA ALA A 85 -15.70 20.27 -14.36
C ALA A 85 -14.51 19.50 -13.77
N LEU A 86 -14.70 18.21 -13.54
CA LEU A 86 -13.71 17.24 -13.04
C LEU A 86 -12.80 16.71 -14.17
N ASP A 87 -12.69 17.44 -15.28
CA ASP A 87 -12.03 16.99 -16.52
C ASP A 87 -10.56 17.42 -16.62
N ALA A 88 -9.91 17.77 -15.51
CA ALA A 88 -8.46 17.95 -15.51
C ALA A 88 -7.78 16.57 -15.45
N GLU A 89 -7.84 15.85 -16.56
CA GLU A 89 -6.93 14.75 -16.88
C GLU A 89 -5.50 15.26 -16.68
N ALA A 90 -4.82 14.84 -15.62
CA ALA A 90 -3.46 15.27 -15.35
C ALA A 90 -2.61 14.83 -16.56
N PRO A 91 -2.06 15.78 -17.34
CA PRO A 91 -1.24 15.41 -18.48
C PRO A 91 -0.08 14.60 -17.94
N LEU A 92 0.04 13.38 -18.45
CA LEU A 92 1.17 12.53 -18.17
C LEU A 92 2.46 13.32 -18.44
N PRO A 93 3.45 13.33 -17.52
CA PRO A 93 4.68 14.06 -17.74
C PRO A 93 5.31 13.60 -19.06
N ALA A 94 5.57 14.57 -19.94
CA ALA A 94 6.19 14.33 -21.23
C ALA A 94 7.61 13.80 -20.99
N GLY A 95 7.78 12.50 -21.19
CA GLY A 95 9.08 11.84 -21.07
C GLY A 95 9.04 10.52 -21.83
N ASP A 96 10.12 10.25 -22.56
CA ASP A 96 10.40 9.01 -23.29
C ASP A 96 10.61 7.79 -22.36
N SER A 97 10.09 7.84 -21.14
CA SER A 97 10.23 6.74 -20.20
C SER A 97 9.40 5.56 -20.67
N GLN A 98 10.11 4.50 -21.01
CA GLN A 98 9.55 3.21 -21.40
C GLN A 98 8.99 2.42 -20.20
N ARG A 99 8.99 3.00 -19.00
CA ARG A 99 8.65 2.34 -17.74
C ARG A 99 7.62 3.16 -16.96
N LEU A 100 6.49 2.52 -16.65
CA LEU A 100 5.38 3.15 -15.93
C LEU A 100 4.98 2.29 -14.74
N ALA A 101 4.88 2.89 -13.56
CA ALA A 101 4.15 2.34 -12.44
C ALA A 101 2.81 3.06 -12.28
N VAL A 102 1.73 2.30 -12.18
CA VAL A 102 0.41 2.78 -11.78
C VAL A 102 0.12 2.20 -10.41
N ALA A 103 0.00 3.06 -9.40
CA ALA A 103 -0.15 2.64 -8.02
C ALA A 103 -1.49 3.14 -7.47
N ALA A 104 -2.22 2.28 -6.76
CA ALA A 104 -3.51 2.62 -6.17
C ALA A 104 -3.38 2.82 -4.66
N ALA A 105 -3.60 4.04 -4.19
CA ALA A 105 -3.59 4.43 -2.78
C ALA A 105 -5.00 4.76 -2.32
N VAL A 106 -5.87 3.73 -2.27
CA VAL A 106 -7.28 3.89 -1.90
C VAL A 106 -7.48 3.57 -0.42
N GLY A 107 -7.99 4.54 0.34
CA GLY A 107 -8.08 4.43 1.80
C GLY A 107 -6.73 4.48 2.51
N VAL A 108 -5.68 4.90 1.80
CA VAL A 108 -4.30 4.93 2.29
C VAL A 108 -3.92 6.34 2.72
N GLY A 109 -3.24 6.46 3.86
CA GLY A 109 -2.75 7.74 4.40
C GLY A 109 -1.58 8.32 3.61
N THR A 110 -1.35 9.63 3.79
CA THR A 110 -0.26 10.35 3.11
C THR A 110 1.12 9.74 3.43
N GLU A 111 1.33 9.23 4.65
CA GLU A 111 2.60 8.64 5.07
C GLU A 111 2.98 7.42 4.22
N ALA A 112 2.05 6.53 3.94
CA ALA A 112 2.31 5.35 3.11
C ALA A 112 2.55 5.74 1.64
N ILE A 113 1.83 6.74 1.12
CA ILE A 113 2.10 7.33 -0.20
C ILE A 113 3.53 7.87 -0.27
N LEU A 114 3.98 8.60 0.75
CA LEU A 114 5.33 9.16 0.81
C LEU A 114 6.38 8.05 0.86
N VAL A 115 6.22 7.02 1.68
CA VAL A 115 7.13 5.86 1.74
C VAL A 115 7.24 5.18 0.37
N PHE A 116 6.11 4.95 -0.29
CA PHE A 116 6.09 4.37 -1.63
C PHE A 116 6.85 5.24 -2.63
N LEU A 117 6.51 6.53 -2.72
CA LEU A 117 7.11 7.45 -3.69
C LEU A 117 8.61 7.65 -3.46
N VAL A 118 9.03 7.92 -2.22
CA VAL A 118 10.44 8.12 -1.88
C VAL A 118 11.25 6.87 -2.20
N SER A 119 10.77 5.69 -1.82
CA SER A 119 11.50 4.44 -2.08
C SER A 119 11.53 4.09 -3.58
N PHE A 120 10.40 4.24 -4.28
CA PHE A 120 10.31 3.95 -5.71
C PHE A 120 11.16 4.89 -6.56
N LEU A 121 11.04 6.21 -6.38
CA LEU A 121 11.78 7.19 -7.18
C LEU A 121 13.28 7.13 -6.92
N ARG A 122 13.68 6.80 -5.69
CA ARG A 122 15.09 6.53 -5.37
C ARG A 122 15.59 5.27 -6.09
N ALA A 123 14.79 4.21 -6.09
CA ALA A 123 15.15 2.95 -6.71
C ALA A 123 15.14 3.01 -8.25
N SER A 124 14.22 3.79 -8.83
CA SER A 124 13.92 3.82 -10.25
C SER A 124 13.71 5.27 -10.77
N PRO A 125 14.77 6.11 -10.76
CA PRO A 125 14.67 7.55 -11.01
C PRO A 125 14.23 7.93 -12.44
N SER A 126 14.36 7.02 -13.40
CA SER A 126 13.95 7.26 -14.80
C SER A 126 12.52 6.82 -15.11
N SER A 127 11.82 6.19 -14.15
CA SER A 127 10.47 5.66 -14.37
C SER A 127 9.42 6.69 -14.01
N ARG A 128 8.26 6.59 -14.64
CA ARG A 128 7.10 7.43 -14.34
C ARG A 128 6.19 6.72 -13.35
N VAL A 129 5.56 7.49 -12.47
CA VAL A 129 4.58 6.99 -11.51
C VAL A 129 3.26 7.72 -11.72
N VAL A 130 2.17 6.97 -11.71
CA VAL A 130 0.81 7.49 -11.63
C VAL A 130 0.18 6.98 -10.36
N MET A 131 -0.17 7.88 -9.47
CA MET A 131 -0.80 7.59 -8.18
C MET A 131 -2.31 7.81 -8.29
N LEU A 132 -3.08 6.74 -8.23
CA LEU A 132 -4.54 6.80 -8.12
C LEU A 132 -4.89 7.00 -6.64
N VAL A 133 -5.40 8.17 -6.28
CA VAL A 133 -5.56 8.60 -4.87
C VAL A 133 -6.98 9.08 -4.58
N ASP A 134 -7.41 8.91 -3.33
CA ASP A 134 -8.63 9.56 -2.83
C ASP A 134 -8.40 11.07 -2.65
N GLN A 135 -7.26 11.42 -2.07
CA GLN A 135 -6.84 12.78 -1.80
C GLN A 135 -5.40 12.97 -2.29
N ILE A 136 -5.16 14.05 -3.03
CA ILE A 136 -3.83 14.39 -3.51
C ILE A 136 -3.03 14.91 -2.31
N PRO A 137 -1.85 14.34 -1.99
CA PRO A 137 -0.96 14.88 -0.96
C PRO A 137 -0.62 16.34 -1.22
N SER A 138 -0.37 17.12 -0.16
CA SER A 138 0.05 18.50 -0.36
C SER A 138 1.45 18.56 -0.99
N THR A 139 1.72 19.58 -1.80
CA THR A 139 3.06 19.78 -2.37
C THR A 139 4.11 20.01 -1.28
N ALA A 140 3.72 20.66 -0.18
CA ALA A 140 4.60 20.88 0.96
C ALA A 140 5.04 19.57 1.63
N ASP A 141 4.14 18.60 1.78
CA ASP A 141 4.48 17.28 2.35
C ASP A 141 5.44 16.51 1.41
N LEU A 142 5.18 16.56 0.11
CA LEU A 142 6.03 15.94 -0.91
C LEU A 142 7.44 16.57 -0.94
N GLU A 143 7.52 17.90 -0.89
CA GLU A 143 8.78 18.65 -0.85
C GLU A 143 9.56 18.41 0.44
N ALA A 144 8.88 18.33 1.59
CA ALA A 144 9.51 18.09 2.89
C ALA A 144 10.22 16.73 2.94
N GLU A 145 9.66 15.71 2.27
CA GLU A 145 10.27 14.38 2.13
C GLU A 145 11.22 14.25 0.92
N GLY A 146 11.42 15.34 0.16
CA GLY A 146 12.32 15.36 -0.99
C GLY A 146 11.83 14.53 -2.18
N VAL A 147 10.51 14.38 -2.35
CA VAL A 147 9.92 13.65 -3.48
C VAL A 147 10.07 14.47 -4.77
N ASP A 148 10.73 13.89 -5.78
CA ASP A 148 10.80 14.48 -7.11
C ASP A 148 9.48 14.28 -7.86
N ILE A 149 8.63 15.30 -7.82
CA ILE A 149 7.29 15.28 -8.44
C ILE A 149 7.33 15.33 -9.97
N THR A 150 8.49 15.58 -10.61
CA THR A 150 8.56 15.68 -12.09
C THR A 150 8.20 14.37 -12.79
N HIS A 151 8.38 13.25 -12.09
CA HIS A 151 8.08 11.90 -12.56
C HIS A 151 6.76 11.34 -12.02
N VAL A 152 6.00 12.13 -11.24
CA VAL A 152 4.79 11.68 -10.55
C VAL A 152 3.58 12.43 -11.07
N ALA A 153 2.56 11.69 -11.49
CA ALA A 153 1.23 12.21 -11.75
C ALA A 153 0.25 11.70 -10.69
N PHE A 154 -0.60 12.57 -10.17
CA PHE A 154 -1.69 12.18 -9.28
C PHE A 154 -3.00 12.22 -10.04
N GLU A 155 -3.80 11.17 -9.91
CA GLU A 155 -5.14 11.10 -10.45
C GLU A 155 -6.15 10.79 -9.35
N ARG A 156 -7.19 11.61 -9.25
CA ARG A 156 -8.24 11.39 -8.27
C ARG A 156 -9.15 10.26 -8.72
N ILE A 157 -9.49 9.40 -7.78
CA ILE A 157 -10.40 8.29 -8.01
C ILE A 157 -11.82 8.83 -8.26
N PRO A 158 -12.52 8.36 -9.30
CA PRO A 158 -13.88 8.81 -9.59
C PRO A 158 -14.86 8.19 -8.58
N TRP A 159 -15.32 8.99 -7.63
CA TRP A 159 -16.36 8.61 -6.66
C TRP A 159 -17.74 9.14 -7.07
N PRO A 160 -18.82 8.35 -6.89
CA PRO A 160 -18.83 6.95 -6.47
C PRO A 160 -18.36 6.01 -7.60
N LEU A 161 -17.78 4.87 -7.24
CA LEU A 161 -17.44 3.82 -8.20
C LEU A 161 -18.71 3.21 -8.84
N PRO A 162 -18.62 2.57 -10.01
CA PRO A 162 -19.75 1.83 -10.57
C PRO A 162 -20.00 0.53 -9.79
N PRO A 163 -21.22 -0.02 -9.80
CA PRO A 163 -21.49 -1.37 -9.32
C PRO A 163 -20.68 -2.43 -10.10
N PRO A 164 -20.26 -3.55 -9.46
CA PRO A 164 -20.44 -3.86 -8.04
C PRO A 164 -19.41 -3.19 -7.12
N TRP A 165 -18.42 -2.46 -7.67
CA TRP A 165 -17.25 -1.95 -6.94
C TRP A 165 -17.56 -0.95 -5.84
N ASN A 166 -18.66 -0.19 -5.95
CA ASN A 166 -19.13 0.71 -4.89
C ASN A 166 -19.66 0.01 -3.64
N SER A 167 -19.91 -1.30 -3.70
CA SER A 167 -20.37 -2.10 -2.55
C SER A 167 -19.24 -2.83 -1.84
N LEU A 168 -18.03 -2.75 -2.40
CA LEU A 168 -16.84 -3.41 -1.88
C LEU A 168 -16.02 -2.46 -1.00
N PRO A 169 -15.21 -2.99 -0.07
CA PRO A 169 -14.13 -2.22 0.55
C PRO A 169 -13.28 -1.55 -0.53
N SER A 170 -12.82 -0.32 -0.28
CA SER A 170 -12.13 0.47 -1.31
C SER A 170 -10.87 -0.20 -1.86
N SER A 171 -10.16 -0.98 -1.03
CA SER A 171 -9.02 -1.78 -1.46
C SER A 171 -9.40 -2.93 -2.40
N ASP A 172 -10.65 -3.40 -2.41
CA ASP A 172 -11.08 -4.47 -3.33
C ASP A 172 -11.47 -3.92 -4.71
N ALA A 173 -11.60 -2.61 -4.87
CA ALA A 173 -11.89 -1.94 -6.14
C ALA A 173 -10.65 -1.70 -7.02
N ARG A 174 -9.44 -1.97 -6.52
CA ARG A 174 -8.17 -1.73 -7.24
C ARG A 174 -8.13 -2.32 -8.67
N PRO A 175 -8.57 -3.57 -8.93
CA PRO A 175 -8.54 -4.11 -10.28
C PRO A 175 -9.36 -3.27 -11.27
N TRP A 176 -10.50 -2.74 -10.83
CA TRP A 176 -11.30 -1.84 -11.64
C TRP A 176 -10.59 -0.50 -11.88
N LEU A 177 -9.94 0.06 -10.86
CA LEU A 177 -9.21 1.32 -10.98
C LEU A 177 -8.07 1.24 -12.00
N PHE A 178 -7.25 0.18 -11.93
CA PHE A 178 -6.18 -0.04 -12.90
C PHE A 178 -6.75 -0.21 -14.30
N LYS A 179 -7.77 -1.06 -14.47
CA LYS A 179 -8.41 -1.28 -15.77
C LYS A 179 -8.97 0.03 -16.35
N ASN A 180 -9.77 0.75 -15.56
CA ASN A 180 -10.38 2.02 -15.96
C ASN A 180 -9.33 3.09 -16.32
N TYR A 181 -8.20 3.12 -15.63
CA TYR A 181 -7.07 3.99 -15.98
C TYR A 181 -6.46 3.59 -17.33
N LEU A 182 -6.08 2.32 -17.49
CA LEU A 182 -5.40 1.81 -18.70
C LEU A 182 -6.28 1.85 -19.96
N GLU A 183 -7.60 1.74 -19.81
CA GLU A 183 -8.55 1.83 -20.93
C GLU A 183 -8.73 3.28 -21.42
N ARG A 184 -8.72 4.26 -20.50
CA ARG A 184 -8.84 5.69 -20.84
C ARG A 184 -7.55 6.25 -21.41
N GLN A 185 -6.41 5.82 -20.89
CA GLN A 185 -5.13 6.41 -21.22
C GLN A 185 -4.56 5.89 -22.55
N ARG A 186 -4.05 6.82 -23.36
CA ARG A 186 -3.28 6.51 -24.57
C ARG A 186 -1.79 6.46 -24.24
N LEU A 187 -1.39 5.41 -23.55
CA LEU A 187 0.00 5.18 -23.15
C LEU A 187 0.84 4.74 -24.36
N GLN A 188 1.45 5.72 -25.05
CA GLN A 188 2.41 5.46 -26.12
C GLN A 188 3.84 5.37 -25.56
N GLY A 189 4.67 4.49 -26.12
CA GLY A 189 6.09 4.35 -25.76
C GLY A 189 6.38 3.57 -24.48
N VAL A 190 5.37 3.22 -23.68
CA VAL A 190 5.53 2.38 -22.49
C VAL A 190 5.81 0.94 -22.92
N GLN A 191 6.94 0.38 -22.46
CA GLN A 191 7.33 -1.01 -22.71
C GLN A 191 7.11 -1.90 -21.50
N LEU A 192 7.34 -1.36 -20.29
CA LEU A 192 7.17 -2.08 -19.04
C LEU A 192 6.16 -1.36 -18.14
N LEU A 193 5.27 -2.16 -17.54
CA LEU A 193 4.19 -1.68 -16.68
C LEU A 193 4.23 -2.41 -15.34
N GLN A 194 4.12 -1.64 -14.26
CA GLN A 194 3.87 -2.12 -12.91
C GLN A 194 2.49 -1.63 -12.46
N LEU A 195 1.68 -2.52 -11.91
CA LEU A 195 0.48 -2.19 -11.14
C LEU A 195 0.74 -2.57 -9.69
N SER A 196 0.53 -1.64 -8.76
CA SER A 196 0.91 -1.85 -7.36
C SER A 196 -0.09 -1.27 -6.38
N ASP A 197 -0.25 -1.96 -5.26
CA ASP A 197 -0.72 -1.34 -4.03
C ASP A 197 0.35 -0.40 -3.45
N VAL A 198 -0.07 0.42 -2.49
CA VAL A 198 0.76 1.43 -1.83
C VAL A 198 0.91 1.16 -0.34
N GLU A 199 -0.11 0.60 0.33
CA GLU A 199 -0.18 0.53 1.80
C GLU A 199 1.03 -0.19 2.44
N ASP A 200 1.51 -1.26 1.82
CA ASP A 200 2.52 -2.17 2.36
C ASP A 200 3.72 -2.39 1.42
N VAL A 201 3.93 -1.49 0.45
CA VAL A 201 4.96 -1.64 -0.58
C VAL A 201 6.07 -0.59 -0.42
N ALA A 202 7.33 -1.05 -0.41
CA ALA A 202 8.51 -0.21 -0.46
C ALA A 202 9.60 -0.84 -1.33
N PHE A 203 10.38 -0.02 -2.02
CA PHE A 203 11.38 -0.47 -3.00
C PHE A 203 12.80 -0.35 -2.49
N GLN A 204 13.57 -1.44 -2.63
CA GLN A 204 15.01 -1.46 -2.32
C GLN A 204 15.89 -1.46 -3.57
N ALA A 205 15.29 -1.74 -4.75
CA ALA A 205 15.95 -1.80 -6.05
C ALA A 205 14.95 -1.49 -7.16
N ASP A 206 15.44 -1.14 -8.35
CA ASP A 206 14.61 -0.88 -9.54
C ASP A 206 13.87 -2.18 -9.95
N PRO A 207 12.53 -2.26 -9.82
CA PRO A 207 11.78 -3.46 -10.17
C PRO A 207 11.82 -3.74 -11.67
N PHE A 208 12.00 -2.72 -12.51
CA PHE A 208 12.05 -2.88 -13.98
C PHE A 208 13.39 -3.44 -14.47
N VAL A 209 14.48 -3.29 -13.71
CA VAL A 209 15.75 -3.94 -14.04
C VAL A 209 15.61 -5.46 -13.96
N TRP A 210 14.91 -5.96 -12.94
CA TRP A 210 14.64 -7.39 -12.82
C TRP A 210 13.76 -7.90 -13.97
N VAL A 211 12.65 -7.20 -14.27
CA VAL A 211 11.72 -7.58 -15.35
C VAL A 211 12.37 -7.55 -16.73
N ALA A 212 13.24 -6.57 -17.00
CA ALA A 212 13.97 -6.49 -18.26
C ALA A 212 14.88 -7.71 -18.52
N GLY A 213 15.28 -8.43 -17.46
CA GLY A 213 16.02 -9.68 -17.56
C GLY A 213 15.16 -10.94 -17.68
N GLN A 214 13.83 -10.84 -17.60
CA GLN A 214 12.90 -11.96 -17.71
C GLN A 214 12.39 -12.17 -19.14
N GLN A 215 11.72 -13.30 -19.36
CA GLN A 215 10.94 -13.50 -20.58
C GLN A 215 9.75 -12.52 -20.60
N PRO A 216 9.37 -11.98 -21.77
CA PRO A 216 8.15 -11.18 -21.92
C PRO A 216 6.93 -11.88 -21.33
N GLY A 217 6.06 -11.13 -20.65
CA GLY A 217 4.91 -11.70 -19.96
C GLY A 217 4.42 -10.86 -18.78
N VAL A 218 3.47 -11.44 -18.04
CA VAL A 218 3.01 -10.96 -16.74
C VAL A 218 3.72 -11.75 -15.64
N HIS A 219 4.33 -11.04 -14.69
CA HIS A 219 4.94 -11.62 -13.51
C HIS A 219 4.08 -11.32 -12.29
N LEU A 220 3.73 -12.38 -11.57
CA LEU A 220 2.89 -12.38 -10.38
C LEU A 220 3.68 -13.04 -9.24
N PHE A 221 3.50 -12.54 -8.03
CA PHE A 221 4.21 -13.03 -6.84
C PHE A 221 3.19 -13.59 -5.87
N ALA A 222 3.40 -14.84 -5.43
CA ALA A 222 2.52 -15.50 -4.47
C ALA A 222 3.07 -15.29 -3.06
N ASP A 223 2.23 -14.79 -2.15
CA ASP A 223 2.59 -14.62 -0.74
C ASP A 223 2.63 -15.97 0.00
N GLU A 224 1.61 -16.81 -0.22
CA GLU A 224 1.47 -18.11 0.43
C GLU A 224 1.14 -19.21 -0.60
N PRO A 225 2.09 -20.07 -0.97
CA PRO A 225 1.89 -21.10 -2.00
C PRO A 225 0.78 -22.12 -1.67
N SER A 226 0.44 -22.28 -0.39
CA SER A 226 -0.62 -23.20 0.06
C SER A 226 -2.02 -22.59 -0.01
N LEU A 227 -2.14 -21.27 -0.14
CA LEU A 227 -3.43 -20.60 -0.17
C LEU A 227 -4.05 -20.75 -1.55
N THR A 228 -5.33 -21.09 -1.58
CA THR A 228 -6.09 -21.27 -2.82
C THR A 228 -7.22 -20.26 -2.88
N VAL A 229 -7.73 -19.98 -4.09
CA VAL A 229 -8.84 -19.05 -4.30
C VAL A 229 -10.07 -19.42 -3.45
N GLY A 230 -10.37 -20.71 -3.32
CA GLY A 230 -11.48 -21.18 -2.49
C GLY A 230 -11.15 -21.27 -1.00
N GLY A 231 -9.87 -21.35 -0.64
CA GLY A 231 -9.39 -21.34 0.74
C GLY A 231 -9.42 -19.96 1.38
N ASP A 232 -9.26 -18.90 0.58
CA ASP A 232 -9.42 -17.52 1.05
C ASP A 232 -10.86 -17.03 0.92
N GLY A 233 -11.57 -16.90 2.05
CA GLY A 233 -12.98 -16.53 2.07
C GLY A 233 -13.27 -15.16 1.46
N LYS A 234 -12.31 -14.21 1.53
CA LYS A 234 -12.47 -12.87 0.94
C LYS A 234 -12.40 -12.94 -0.58
N THR A 235 -11.36 -13.55 -1.14
CA THR A 235 -11.20 -13.70 -2.59
C THR A 235 -12.31 -14.57 -3.18
N ALA A 236 -12.69 -15.68 -2.52
CA ALA A 236 -13.78 -16.52 -2.98
C ALA A 236 -15.07 -15.71 -3.17
N LYS A 237 -15.42 -14.88 -2.19
CA LYS A 237 -16.60 -14.00 -2.23
C LYS A 237 -16.50 -12.94 -3.32
N LEU A 238 -15.32 -12.35 -3.53
CA LEU A 238 -15.08 -11.39 -4.62
C LEU A 238 -15.24 -12.04 -6.00
N VAL A 239 -14.68 -13.24 -6.18
CA VAL A 239 -14.82 -14.00 -7.43
C VAL A 239 -16.29 -14.32 -7.70
N GLU A 240 -17.01 -14.79 -6.69
CA GLU A 240 -18.44 -15.07 -6.80
C GLU A 240 -19.24 -13.83 -7.17
N LEU A 241 -18.99 -12.69 -6.52
CA LEU A 241 -19.70 -11.44 -6.78
C LEU A 241 -19.41 -10.88 -8.18
N CYS A 242 -18.16 -10.92 -8.62
CA CYS A 242 -17.74 -10.32 -9.89
C CYS A 242 -17.96 -11.23 -11.10
N TYR A 243 -17.92 -12.55 -10.93
CA TYR A 243 -17.90 -13.51 -12.05
C TYR A 243 -18.92 -14.65 -11.98
N SER A 244 -19.48 -14.96 -10.81
CA SER A 244 -20.40 -16.08 -10.47
C SER A 244 -19.79 -17.23 -9.66
N SER A 245 -20.66 -17.97 -8.98
CA SER A 245 -20.32 -19.19 -8.23
C SER A 245 -19.74 -20.30 -9.13
N GLN A 246 -20.12 -20.33 -10.43
CA GLN A 246 -19.56 -21.30 -11.38
C GLN A 246 -18.07 -21.04 -11.63
N VAL A 247 -17.69 -19.77 -11.78
CA VAL A 247 -16.28 -19.37 -11.93
C VAL A 247 -15.51 -19.67 -10.66
N LEU A 248 -16.09 -19.38 -9.48
CA LEU A 248 -15.49 -19.76 -8.21
C LEU A 248 -15.21 -21.27 -8.13
N GLN A 249 -16.16 -22.14 -8.49
CA GLN A 249 -15.93 -23.59 -8.49
C GLN A 249 -14.76 -24.02 -9.38
N GLN A 250 -14.59 -23.39 -10.54
CA GLN A 250 -13.48 -23.67 -11.46
C GLN A 250 -12.12 -23.18 -10.93
N LEU A 251 -12.11 -22.11 -10.13
CA LEU A 251 -10.90 -21.50 -9.59
C LEU A 251 -10.57 -21.97 -8.18
N SER A 252 -11.52 -22.57 -7.45
CA SER A 252 -11.43 -22.83 -6.01
C SER A 252 -10.16 -23.56 -5.59
N GLY A 253 -9.74 -24.59 -6.34
CA GLY A 253 -8.51 -25.34 -6.05
C GLY A 253 -7.21 -24.75 -6.63
N LYS A 254 -7.28 -23.61 -7.32
CA LYS A 254 -6.10 -22.97 -7.91
C LYS A 254 -5.37 -22.13 -6.87
N PRO A 255 -4.03 -21.99 -7.00
CA PRO A 255 -3.26 -21.09 -6.14
C PRO A 255 -3.83 -19.68 -6.15
N LEU A 256 -3.87 -19.06 -4.98
CA LEU A 256 -4.19 -17.65 -4.85
C LEU A 256 -2.96 -16.82 -5.25
N LEU A 257 -3.17 -15.88 -6.16
CA LEU A 257 -2.17 -14.87 -6.50
C LEU A 257 -2.72 -13.50 -6.06
N PRO A 258 -2.10 -12.84 -5.06
CA PRO A 258 -2.54 -11.54 -4.61
C PRO A 258 -2.38 -10.50 -5.73
N PRO A 259 -3.37 -9.65 -5.99
CA PRO A 259 -3.29 -8.63 -7.03
C PRO A 259 -2.47 -7.40 -6.60
N GLY A 260 -1.86 -7.41 -5.41
CA GLY A 260 -1.20 -6.26 -4.81
C GLY A 260 0.05 -5.80 -5.56
N PHE A 261 0.67 -6.67 -6.35
CA PHE A 261 1.83 -6.31 -7.16
C PHE A 261 1.88 -7.14 -8.45
N VAL A 262 1.77 -6.46 -9.59
CA VAL A 262 1.86 -7.05 -10.93
C VAL A 262 2.89 -6.25 -11.73
N ILE A 263 3.78 -6.93 -12.42
CA ILE A 263 4.74 -6.25 -13.29
C ILE A 263 5.02 -7.08 -14.54
N GLY A 264 5.28 -6.42 -15.67
CA GLY A 264 5.54 -7.13 -16.90
C GLY A 264 5.70 -6.23 -18.11
N THR A 265 5.67 -6.85 -19.28
CA THR A 265 5.60 -6.13 -20.55
C THR A 265 4.24 -5.48 -20.72
N PHE A 266 4.22 -4.23 -21.18
CA PHE A 266 3.02 -3.41 -21.28
C PHE A 266 1.88 -4.09 -22.04
N SER A 267 2.16 -4.78 -23.14
CA SER A 267 1.16 -5.48 -23.96
C SER A 267 0.47 -6.64 -23.25
N GLU A 268 1.14 -7.24 -22.26
CA GLU A 268 0.65 -8.43 -21.55
C GLU A 268 -0.09 -8.05 -20.26
N VAL A 269 0.32 -6.95 -19.62
CA VAL A 269 -0.31 -6.45 -18.39
C VAL A 269 -1.60 -5.67 -18.67
N ARG A 270 -1.69 -5.00 -19.83
CA ARG A 270 -2.83 -4.12 -20.19
C ARG A 270 -4.12 -4.88 -20.47
#